data_AF-A0AAV3XUI7-F1
#
_entry.id   AF-A0AAV3XUI7-F1
#
_cell.length_a   1.000
_cell.length_b   1.000
_cell.length_c   1.000
_cell.angle_alpha   90.00
_cell.angle_beta   90.00
_cell.angle_gamma   90.00
#
_symmetry.space_group_name_H-M   'P 1'
#
loop_
_entity.id
_entity.type
_entity.pdbx_description
1 polymer ?
#
loop_
_entity_poly.entity_id
_entity_poly.type
_entity_poly.pdbx_seq_one_letter_code
_entity_poly.pdbx_strand_id
1 'polypeptide(L)'
;MRKSIRPEISPKQFGFMPDKGTRNAIFTLSMLMERCIEMQPDLHLCFIDYSKAFDKVRHVELFRMLEKLDIDGKDLRVIRNLYWDQTASVRIEGEHSDFKPMKRDDDDDDDDDDDDDDDDNDVYDDDDDDDVGWMDGWMDISIENDIRAV
;
A
#
# COMPACT_ATOMS: atom_id res chain seq x y z
N MET A 1 -1.62 -2.86 19.06
CA MET A 1 -1.71 -2.01 17.84
C MET A 1 -3.01 -1.22 17.61
N ARG A 2 -4.15 -1.83 17.19
CA ARG A 2 -5.32 -1.10 16.66
C ARG A 2 -5.94 -0.06 17.60
N LYS A 3 -5.92 -0.30 18.92
CA LYS A 3 -6.49 0.63 19.92
C LYS A 3 -5.69 1.92 20.06
N SER A 4 -4.37 1.86 19.86
CA SER A 4 -3.47 3.02 19.95
C SER A 4 -3.47 3.84 18.66
N ILE A 5 -3.59 3.20 17.49
CA ILE A 5 -3.54 3.90 16.19
C ILE A 5 -4.88 4.56 15.83
N ARG A 6 -6.01 3.91 16.11
CA ARG A 6 -7.34 4.41 15.69
C ARG A 6 -7.67 5.84 16.14
N PRO A 7 -7.36 6.27 17.37
CA PRO A 7 -7.60 7.65 17.82
C PRO A 7 -6.83 8.70 17.01
N GLU A 8 -5.68 8.33 16.44
CA GLU A 8 -4.81 9.21 15.65
C GLU A 8 -5.25 9.34 14.19
N ILE A 9 -6.11 8.42 13.71
CA ILE A 9 -6.60 8.45 12.33
C ILE A 9 -7.73 9.48 12.20
N SER A 10 -7.59 10.37 11.21
CA SER A 10 -8.62 11.37 10.90
C SER A 10 -9.99 10.72 10.64
N PRO A 11 -11.08 11.28 11.18
CA PRO A 11 -12.44 10.84 10.85
C PRO A 11 -12.78 10.91 9.35
N LYS A 12 -12.02 11.70 8.58
CA LYS A 12 -12.17 11.83 7.12
C LYS A 12 -11.44 10.73 6.34
N GLN A 13 -10.67 9.87 7.00
CA GLN A 13 -10.07 8.70 6.36
C GLN A 13 -11.15 7.66 6.07
N PHE A 14 -11.20 7.20 4.82
CA PHE A 14 -12.13 6.17 4.35
C PHE A 14 -11.42 4.86 4.04
N GLY A 15 -10.17 4.90 3.57
CA GLY A 15 -9.38 3.71 3.28
C GLY A 15 -8.94 2.97 4.54
N PHE A 16 -8.92 1.64 4.49
CA PHE A 16 -8.49 0.75 5.58
C PHE A 16 -9.20 0.95 6.93
N MET A 17 -10.37 1.60 6.92
CA MET A 17 -11.18 1.85 8.12
C MET A 17 -12.38 0.89 8.15
N PRO A 18 -12.71 0.32 9.32
CA PRO A 18 -13.92 -0.50 9.43
C PRO A 18 -15.15 0.36 9.11
N ASP A 19 -16.11 -0.24 8.43
CA ASP A 19 -17.41 0.37 8.10
C ASP A 19 -17.32 1.63 7.21
N LYS A 20 -16.14 1.87 6.60
CA LYS A 20 -15.90 2.90 5.59
C LYS A 20 -15.24 2.26 4.38
N GLY A 21 -15.56 2.78 3.20
CA GLY A 21 -14.93 2.35 1.96
C GLY A 21 -15.06 3.41 0.89
N THR A 22 -14.54 3.11 -0.29
CA THR A 22 -14.50 4.02 -1.44
C THR A 22 -15.89 4.54 -1.80
N ARG A 23 -16.93 3.71 -1.71
CA ARG A 23 -18.32 4.12 -1.95
C ARG A 23 -18.78 5.24 -1.02
N ASN A 24 -18.41 5.20 0.26
CA ASN A 24 -18.74 6.25 1.22
C ASN A 24 -17.97 7.54 0.91
N ALA A 25 -16.71 7.43 0.47
CA ALA A 25 -15.90 8.59 0.10
C ALA A 25 -16.46 9.29 -1.14
N ILE A 26 -16.78 8.52 -2.20
CA ILE A 26 -17.42 9.02 -3.42
C ILE A 26 -18.75 9.67 -3.08
N PHE A 27 -19.63 8.99 -2.34
CA PHE A 27 -20.91 9.56 -1.93
C PHE A 27 -20.75 10.88 -1.15
N THR A 28 -19.80 10.94 -0.22
CA THR A 28 -19.52 12.16 0.56
C THR A 28 -19.07 13.31 -0.34
N LEU A 29 -18.19 13.02 -1.32
CA LEU A 29 -17.69 14.01 -2.27
C LEU A 29 -18.81 14.48 -3.20
N SER A 30 -19.63 13.57 -3.75
CA SER A 30 -20.78 13.90 -4.59
C SER A 30 -21.77 14.81 -3.87
N MET A 31 -22.12 14.49 -2.62
CA MET A 31 -23.00 15.34 -1.80
C MET A 31 -22.42 16.74 -1.56
N LEU A 32 -21.10 16.85 -1.36
CA LEU A 32 -20.43 18.14 -1.22
C LEU A 32 -20.51 18.96 -2.52
N MET A 33 -20.27 18.31 -3.67
CA MET A 33 -20.34 18.94 -4.99
C MET A 33 -21.75 19.43 -5.30
N GLU A 34 -22.78 18.60 -5.07
CA GLU A 34 -24.19 18.98 -5.25
C GLU A 34 -24.54 20.20 -4.38
N ARG A 35 -24.09 20.21 -3.12
CA ARG A 35 -24.35 21.32 -2.22
C ARG A 35 -23.68 22.62 -2.66
N CYS A 36 -22.49 22.55 -3.23
CA CYS A 36 -21.82 23.70 -3.82
C CYS A 36 -22.58 24.20 -5.07
N ILE A 37 -23.07 23.31 -5.92
CA ILE A 37 -23.88 23.71 -7.08
C ILE A 37 -25.15 24.46 -6.63
N GLU A 38 -25.84 23.98 -5.58
CA GLU A 38 -27.04 24.61 -5.05
C GLU A 38 -26.80 25.99 -4.42
N MET A 39 -25.71 26.14 -3.66
CA MET A 39 -25.44 27.35 -2.87
C MET A 39 -24.61 28.38 -3.64
N GLN A 40 -24.12 28.02 -4.83
CA GLN A 40 -23.18 28.79 -5.65
C GLN A 40 -21.88 29.27 -4.94
N PRO A 41 -21.24 28.54 -4.00
CA PRO A 41 -19.85 28.82 -3.68
C PRO A 41 -18.92 28.19 -4.73
N ASP A 42 -17.81 28.83 -5.01
CA ASP A 42 -16.76 28.22 -5.84
C ASP A 42 -16.19 26.98 -5.15
N LEU A 43 -16.12 25.87 -5.89
CA LEU A 43 -15.54 24.61 -5.43
C LEU A 43 -14.31 24.26 -6.29
N HIS A 44 -13.16 24.10 -5.63
CA HIS A 44 -11.93 23.63 -6.27
C HIS A 44 -11.53 22.29 -5.65
N LEU A 45 -11.30 21.28 -6.49
CA LEU A 45 -10.86 19.94 -6.08
C LEU A 45 -9.43 19.70 -6.56
N CYS A 46 -8.60 19.13 -5.68
CA CYS A 46 -7.24 18.70 -5.99
C CYS A 46 -7.11 17.23 -5.60
N PHE A 47 -6.75 16.40 -6.58
CA PHE A 47 -6.48 14.99 -6.38
C PHE A 47 -4.97 14.79 -6.30
N ILE A 48 -4.52 14.09 -5.25
CA ILE A 48 -3.11 13.76 -5.03
C ILE A 48 -3.04 12.25 -4.97
N ASP A 49 -2.27 11.66 -5.88
CA ASP A 49 -1.95 10.24 -5.88
C ASP A 49 -0.44 10.06 -5.72
N TYR A 50 -0.04 9.05 -4.94
CA TYR A 50 1.37 8.79 -4.65
C TYR A 50 1.85 7.60 -5.49
N SER A 51 2.82 7.84 -6.37
CA SER A 51 3.45 6.76 -7.13
C SER A 51 4.21 5.81 -6.21
N LYS A 52 3.94 4.49 -6.33
CA LYS A 52 4.56 3.44 -5.50
C LYS A 52 4.50 3.76 -3.99
N ALA A 53 3.30 4.12 -3.50
CA ALA A 53 3.10 4.66 -2.16
C ALA A 53 3.60 3.78 -0.99
N PHE A 54 3.64 2.46 -1.18
CA PHE A 54 4.14 1.52 -0.16
C PHE A 54 5.65 1.31 -0.23
N ASP A 55 6.23 1.38 -1.43
CA ASP A 55 7.66 1.17 -1.64
C ASP A 55 8.45 2.42 -1.20
N LYS A 56 7.91 3.62 -1.44
CA LYS A 56 8.57 4.89 -1.08
C LYS A 56 8.44 5.29 0.40
N VAL A 57 8.01 4.39 1.28
CA VAL A 57 7.82 4.71 2.70
C VAL A 57 9.17 4.70 3.42
N ARG A 58 9.59 5.84 3.98
CA ARG A 58 10.77 5.90 4.85
C ARG A 58 10.55 5.10 6.14
N HIS A 59 10.95 3.83 6.14
CA HIS A 59 10.68 2.90 7.24
C HIS A 59 11.25 3.37 8.58
N VAL A 60 12.44 4.00 8.61
CA VAL A 60 13.02 4.55 9.85
C VAL A 60 12.08 5.55 10.52
N GLU A 61 11.47 6.44 9.73
CA GLU A 61 10.50 7.42 10.26
C GLU A 61 9.19 6.75 10.67
N LEU A 62 8.72 5.76 9.92
CA LEU A 62 7.54 4.97 10.28
C LEU A 62 7.71 4.32 11.66
N PHE A 63 8.84 3.65 11.92
CA PHE A 63 9.10 3.01 13.21
C PHE A 63 9.22 4.01 14.35
N ARG A 64 9.87 5.17 14.12
CA ARG A 64 9.91 6.27 15.11
C ARG A 64 8.52 6.76 15.48
N MET A 65 7.60 6.86 14.52
CA MET A 65 6.21 7.23 14.80
C MET A 65 5.47 6.15 15.60
N LEU A 66 5.62 4.87 15.22
CA LEU A 66 4.97 3.77 15.94
C LEU A 66 5.48 3.64 17.38
N GLU A 67 6.77 3.89 17.61
CA GLU A 67 7.35 3.96 18.97
C GLU A 67 6.75 5.12 19.79
N LYS A 68 6.56 6.30 19.18
CA LYS A 68 5.89 7.44 19.84
C LYS A 68 4.43 7.17 20.19
N LEU A 69 3.76 6.29 19.45
CA LEU A 69 2.38 5.86 19.71
C LEU A 69 2.28 4.72 20.74
N ASP A 70 3.38 4.38 21.40
CA ASP A 70 3.46 3.35 22.45
C ASP A 70 2.93 1.99 21.96
N ILE A 71 3.27 1.63 20.73
CA ILE A 71 2.98 0.30 20.18
C ILE A 71 3.89 -0.72 20.86
N ASP A 72 3.32 -1.84 21.31
CA ASP A 72 4.04 -2.91 21.99
C ASP A 72 5.29 -3.34 21.18
N GLY A 73 6.41 -3.56 21.87
CA GLY A 73 7.65 -4.00 21.27
C GLY A 73 7.50 -5.32 20.50
N LYS A 74 6.56 -6.19 20.88
CA LYS A 74 6.24 -7.41 20.12
C LYS A 74 5.67 -7.09 18.74
N ASP A 75 4.68 -6.19 18.70
CA ASP A 75 4.03 -5.72 17.47
C ASP A 75 5.08 -5.05 16.56
N LEU A 76 5.91 -4.16 17.12
CA LEU A 76 6.99 -3.50 16.39
C LEU A 76 8.01 -4.47 15.82
N ARG A 77 8.36 -5.53 16.57
CA ARG A 77 9.31 -6.55 16.10
C ARG A 77 8.76 -7.34 14.92
N VAL A 78 7.48 -7.70 14.94
CA VAL A 78 6.84 -8.39 13.82
C VAL A 78 6.84 -7.51 12.57
N ILE A 79 6.48 -6.23 12.70
CA ILE A 79 6.52 -5.29 11.57
C ILE A 79 7.97 -5.11 11.09
N ARG A 80 8.95 -5.00 11.99
CA ARG A 80 10.36 -4.85 11.62
C ARG A 80 10.86 -6.03 10.79
N ASN A 81 10.54 -7.26 11.20
CA ASN A 81 10.90 -8.47 10.47
C ASN A 81 10.13 -8.61 9.14
N LEU A 82 8.99 -7.92 8.98
CA LEU A 82 8.30 -7.83 7.69
C LEU A 82 8.99 -6.88 6.72
N TYR A 83 9.91 -6.04 7.17
CA TYR A 83 10.68 -5.19 6.28
C TYR A 83 12.14 -5.66 6.19
N TRP A 84 12.79 -5.98 7.31
CA TRP A 84 14.20 -6.36 7.42
C TRP A 84 14.38 -7.88 7.51
N ASP A 85 15.52 -8.34 6.99
CA ASP A 85 16.01 -9.73 7.13
C ASP A 85 15.03 -10.79 6.62
N GLN A 86 14.23 -10.44 5.60
CA GLN A 86 13.31 -11.36 4.98
C GLN A 86 14.05 -12.39 4.13
N THR A 87 13.65 -13.65 4.28
CA THR A 87 14.08 -14.74 3.42
C THR A 87 12.87 -15.45 2.85
N ALA A 88 12.89 -15.74 1.56
CA ALA A 88 11.83 -16.47 0.88
C ALA A 88 12.36 -17.80 0.32
N SER A 89 11.50 -18.83 0.31
CA SER A 89 11.74 -20.09 -0.39
C SER A 89 10.53 -20.41 -1.26
N VAL A 90 10.75 -21.02 -2.42
CA VAL A 90 9.69 -21.44 -3.35
C VAL A 90 9.36 -22.89 -3.06
N ARG A 91 8.07 -23.20 -2.90
CA ARG A 91 7.59 -24.57 -2.70
C ARG A 91 6.99 -25.12 -3.99
N ILE A 92 7.52 -26.22 -4.51
CA ILE A 92 7.02 -26.92 -5.71
C ILE A 92 6.77 -28.38 -5.34
N GLU A 93 5.55 -28.87 -5.53
CA GLU A 93 5.15 -30.26 -5.26
C GLU A 93 5.50 -30.80 -3.85
N GLY A 94 5.57 -29.90 -2.87
CA GLY A 94 5.92 -30.23 -1.48
C GLY A 94 7.41 -30.16 -1.15
N GLU A 95 8.27 -29.88 -2.13
CA GLU A 95 9.69 -29.61 -1.93
C GLU A 95 9.95 -28.10 -1.87
N HIS A 96 10.84 -27.67 -0.97
CA HIS A 96 11.23 -26.27 -0.82
C HIS A 96 12.57 -26.00 -1.50
N SER A 97 12.68 -24.86 -2.17
CA SER A 97 13.97 -24.32 -2.62
C SER A 97 14.81 -23.83 -1.44
N ASP A 98 16.09 -23.56 -1.70
CA ASP A 98 16.91 -22.82 -0.75
C ASP A 98 16.28 -21.47 -0.42
N PHE A 99 16.40 -21.07 0.84
CA PHE A 99 16.02 -19.72 1.28
C PHE A 99 16.95 -18.68 0.65
N LYS A 100 16.36 -17.65 0.05
CA LYS A 100 17.06 -16.52 -0.53
C LYS A 100 16.70 -15.24 0.24
N PRO A 101 17.67 -14.38 0.57
CA PRO A 101 17.36 -13.08 1.14
C PRO A 101 16.62 -12.24 0.10
N MET A 102 15.55 -11.56 0.53
CA MET A 102 14.86 -10.58 -0.30
C MET A 102 15.69 -9.30 -0.37
N LYS A 103 16.00 -8.86 -1.59
CA LYS A 103 16.58 -7.53 -1.84
C LYS A 103 15.50 -6.47 -1.64
N ARG A 104 15.92 -5.28 -1.23
CA ARG A 104 15.05 -4.12 -1.11
C ARG A 104 15.31 -3.17 -2.25
N ASP A 105 14.26 -2.49 -2.67
CA ASP A 105 14.36 -1.44 -3.69
C ASP A 105 15.11 -0.19 -3.16
N ASP A 106 15.14 0.01 -1.83
CA ASP A 106 15.91 1.08 -1.17
C ASP A 106 17.43 0.85 -1.16
N ASP A 107 17.92 -0.35 -1.56
CA ASP A 107 19.35 -0.66 -1.58
C ASP A 107 20.05 -0.18 -2.88
N ASP A 108 19.29 0.36 -3.85
CA ASP A 108 19.74 0.85 -5.16
C ASP A 108 19.72 2.40 -5.23
N ASP A 109 20.29 3.08 -4.22
CA ASP A 109 20.52 4.54 -4.23
C ASP A 109 21.74 4.97 -5.09
N ASP A 110 22.26 4.08 -5.95
CA ASP A 110 23.30 4.40 -6.94
C ASP A 110 22.68 4.32 -8.36
N ASP A 111 22.42 5.50 -8.92
CA ASP A 111 22.28 5.83 -10.35
C ASP A 111 21.30 4.99 -11.19
N ASP A 112 20.09 5.54 -11.43
CA ASP A 112 19.42 5.56 -12.74
C ASP A 112 18.22 6.53 -12.67
N ASP A 113 18.52 7.84 -12.63
CA ASP A 113 17.62 8.87 -13.16
C ASP A 113 17.62 8.72 -14.69
N ASP A 114 17.01 7.65 -15.20
CA ASP A 114 16.58 7.60 -16.60
C ASP A 114 15.23 8.32 -16.68
N ASP A 115 15.31 9.57 -17.14
CA ASP A 115 14.20 10.37 -17.67
C ASP A 115 13.54 9.60 -18.85
N ASP A 116 12.64 8.67 -18.56
CA ASP A 116 11.66 8.20 -19.54
C ASP A 116 10.49 9.20 -19.58
N ASP A 117 10.68 10.26 -20.36
CA ASP A 117 9.60 11.05 -20.95
C ASP A 117 8.78 10.13 -21.91
N ASP A 118 7.91 9.30 -21.36
CA ASP A 118 6.89 8.60 -22.16
C ASP A 118 5.64 9.49 -22.32
N ASP A 119 5.58 10.05 -23.53
CA ASP A 119 4.47 10.79 -24.16
C ASP A 119 3.26 9.86 -24.38
N ASP A 120 2.46 9.61 -23.34
CA ASP A 120 1.18 8.90 -23.49
C ASP A 120 0.03 9.88 -23.78
N ASN A 121 -0.07 10.24 -25.07
CA ASN A 121 -1.32 10.61 -25.70
C ASN A 121 -2.16 9.35 -25.92
N ASP A 122 -2.86 8.89 -24.89
CA ASP A 122 -3.83 7.81 -25.01
C ASP A 122 -5.19 8.33 -25.47
N VAL A 123 -5.45 8.05 -26.75
CA VAL A 123 -6.78 8.00 -27.36
C VAL A 123 -7.58 6.92 -26.65
N TYR A 124 -8.73 7.28 -26.07
CA TYR A 124 -9.72 6.30 -25.63
C TYR A 124 -10.32 5.60 -26.86
N ASP A 125 -9.76 4.46 -27.25
CA ASP A 125 -10.43 3.51 -28.13
C ASP A 125 -11.21 2.52 -27.24
N ASP A 126 -12.53 2.73 -27.22
CA ASP A 126 -13.52 1.75 -26.78
C ASP A 126 -13.45 0.54 -27.72
N ASP A 127 -12.99 -0.61 -27.23
CA ASP A 127 -13.38 -1.91 -27.77
C ASP A 127 -13.43 -2.95 -26.62
N ASP A 128 -14.66 -3.39 -26.35
CA ASP A 128 -14.99 -4.58 -25.58
C ASP A 128 -14.26 -5.81 -26.18
N ASP A 129 -13.62 -6.62 -25.34
CA ASP A 129 -13.72 -8.07 -25.47
C ASP A 129 -13.24 -8.79 -24.20
N ASP A 130 -14.08 -9.74 -23.78
CA ASP A 130 -13.95 -10.62 -22.64
C ASP A 130 -12.69 -11.50 -22.71
N ASP A 131 -11.79 -11.41 -21.73
CA ASP A 131 -10.85 -12.49 -21.45
C ASP A 131 -10.54 -12.61 -19.95
N VAL A 132 -11.42 -13.31 -19.24
CA VAL A 132 -11.23 -13.79 -17.86
C VAL A 132 -10.28 -15.01 -17.85
N GLY A 133 -9.01 -14.77 -18.21
CA GLY A 133 -7.96 -15.80 -18.31
C GLY A 133 -6.85 -15.73 -17.26
N TRP A 134 -6.94 -14.84 -16.26
CA TRP A 134 -5.83 -14.53 -15.35
C TRP A 134 -5.95 -15.10 -13.92
N MET A 135 -6.90 -16.00 -13.65
CA MET A 135 -7.14 -16.51 -12.28
C MET A 135 -6.50 -17.86 -11.93
N ASP A 136 -5.73 -18.49 -12.82
CA ASP A 136 -5.35 -19.90 -12.66
C ASP A 136 -3.83 -20.09 -12.47
N GLY A 137 -3.22 -19.29 -11.59
CA GLY A 137 -1.77 -19.34 -11.38
C GLY A 137 -1.29 -18.75 -10.07
N TRP A 138 -1.98 -19.02 -8.95
CA TRP A 138 -1.46 -18.66 -7.63
C TRP A 138 -0.25 -19.54 -7.30
N MET A 139 0.95 -19.02 -7.53
CA MET A 139 2.17 -19.53 -6.91
C MET A 139 2.04 -19.24 -5.40
N ASP A 140 1.92 -20.29 -4.58
CA ASP A 140 1.93 -20.19 -3.12
C ASP A 140 3.30 -19.68 -2.65
N ILE A 141 3.49 -18.35 -2.62
CA ILE A 141 4.63 -17.72 -1.97
C ILE A 141 4.36 -17.77 -0.47
N SER A 142 4.95 -18.74 0.22
CA SER A 142 4.96 -18.79 1.68
C SER A 142 6.10 -17.90 2.19
N ILE A 143 5.74 -16.73 2.74
CA ILE A 143 6.69 -15.85 3.46
C ILE A 143 6.76 -16.36 4.90
N GLU A 144 7.80 -17.11 5.24
CA GLU A 144 8.08 -17.53 6.61
C GLU A 144 8.99 -16.50 7.30
N ASN A 145 8.40 -15.66 8.16
CA ASN A 145 9.16 -14.82 9.08
C ASN A 145 9.60 -15.67 10.28
N ASP A 146 10.89 -16.02 10.39
CA ASP A 146 11.44 -16.71 11.57
C ASP A 146 11.42 -15.75 12.78
N ILE A 147 10.31 -15.73 13.53
CA ILE A 147 10.16 -14.97 14.77
C ILE A 147 10.92 -15.72 15.86
N ARG A 148 12.25 -15.51 15.95
CA ARG A 148 13.05 -15.99 17.08
C ARG A 148 12.71 -15.23 18.35
N ALA A 149 11.77 -15.74 19.15
CA ALA A 149 11.56 -15.30 20.52
C ALA A 149 12.77 -15.71 21.36
N VAL A 150 13.54 -14.72 21.83
CA VAL A 150 14.36 -14.86 23.03
C VAL A 150 13.49 -14.53 24.23
#